data_AF-A0A7H8TDL2-F1
#
_entry.id   AF-A0A7H8TDL2-F1
#
_cell.length_a   1.000
_cell.length_b   1.000
_cell.length_c   1.000
_cell.angle_alpha   90.00
_cell.angle_beta   90.00
_cell.angle_gamma   90.00
#
_symmetry.space_group_name_H-M   'P 1'
#
loop_
_entity.id
_entity.type
_entity.pdbx_description
1 polymer ?
#
loop_
_entity_poly.entity_id
_entity_poly.type
_entity_poly.pdbx_seq_one_letter_code
_entity_poly.pdbx_strand_id
1 'polypeptide(L)'
;MQLPDQQLRAGHIPAEIYRQIPDSTDLRKVVIVQEAPRNYTGPIILTLLIIAGSIAVLLVIAFVAQIVAASAVAVLSATGGLSYTINRASKKRELPRSRVRSQPVRSKHRRFK
;
A
#
# COMPACT_ATOMS: atom_id res chain seq x y z
N MET A 1 29.37 23.28 23.23
CA MET A 1 29.64 24.38 24.19
C MET A 1 28.52 24.40 25.23
N GLN A 2 28.72 23.76 26.39
CA GLN A 2 27.72 23.54 27.46
C GLN A 2 28.01 24.39 28.71
N LEU A 3 28.52 25.60 28.51
CA LEU A 3 28.87 26.49 29.62
C LEU A 3 27.68 27.02 30.43
N PRO A 4 26.54 27.43 29.82
CA PRO A 4 25.51 28.16 30.58
C PRO A 4 24.77 27.28 31.60
N ASP A 5 24.47 26.03 31.24
CA ASP A 5 23.74 25.10 32.13
C ASP A 5 24.55 24.72 33.37
N GLN A 6 25.88 24.59 33.23
CA GLN A 6 26.76 24.28 34.36
C GLN A 6 26.94 25.48 35.30
N GLN A 7 26.95 26.70 34.78
CA GLN A 7 27.03 27.92 35.60
C GLN A 7 25.74 28.15 36.39
N LEU A 8 24.57 27.92 35.77
CA LEU A 8 23.27 27.96 36.47
C LEU A 8 23.18 26.90 37.58
N ARG A 9 23.68 25.68 37.33
CA ARG A 9 23.70 24.60 38.32
C ARG A 9 24.68 24.85 39.46
N ALA A 10 25.72 25.66 39.22
CA ALA A 10 26.69 26.12 40.23
C ALA A 10 26.20 27.35 41.01
N GLY A 11 24.96 27.81 40.81
CA GLY A 11 24.41 28.99 41.48
C GLY A 11 25.02 30.31 41.00
N HIS A 12 25.70 30.32 39.86
CA HIS A 12 26.21 31.53 39.23
C HIS A 12 25.22 32.03 38.18
N ILE A 13 24.81 33.29 38.32
CA ILE A 13 23.96 33.96 37.36
C ILE A 13 24.80 34.20 36.09
N PRO A 14 24.39 33.68 34.91
CA PRO A 14 25.12 33.89 33.67
C PRO A 14 25.30 35.38 33.37
N ALA A 15 26.49 35.77 32.91
CA ALA A 15 26.83 37.16 32.58
C ALA A 15 25.87 37.81 31.57
N GLU A 16 25.22 37.00 30.73
CA GLU A 16 24.22 37.46 29.77
C GLU A 16 22.90 37.89 30.44
N ILE A 17 22.53 37.26 31.56
CA ILE A 17 21.33 37.64 32.34
C ILE A 17 21.58 38.97 33.05
N TYR A 18 22.80 39.23 33.54
CA TYR A 18 23.17 40.52 34.13
C TYR A 18 22.96 41.71 33.18
N ARG A 19 23.13 41.52 31.87
CA ARG A 19 22.89 42.57 30.87
C ARG A 19 21.41 42.86 30.61
N GLN A 20 20.53 41.92 30.95
CA GLN A 20 19.08 42.04 30.75
C GLN A 20 18.35 42.49 32.02
N ILE A 21 19.04 42.56 33.16
CA ILE A 21 18.50 43.07 34.42
C ILE A 21 18.65 44.60 34.44
N PRO A 22 17.55 45.36 34.62
CA PRO A 22 17.63 46.82 34.79
C PRO A 22 18.47 47.19 36.02
N ASP A 23 19.35 48.19 35.90
CA ASP A 23 20.32 48.60 36.92
C ASP A 23 19.71 48.95 38.30
N SER A 24 18.40 49.22 38.38
CA SER A 24 17.66 49.49 39.62
C SER A 24 17.07 48.24 40.30
N THR A 25 17.32 47.05 39.76
CA THR A 25 16.75 45.79 40.25
C THR A 25 17.65 45.16 41.30
N ASP A 26 17.10 44.90 42.49
CA ASP A 26 17.82 44.19 43.56
C ASP A 26 18.07 42.72 43.17
N LEU A 27 19.35 42.40 42.93
CA LEU A 27 19.84 41.08 42.56
C LEU A 27 19.53 40.01 43.61
N ARG A 28 19.29 40.40 44.87
CA ARG A 28 18.88 39.46 45.95
C ARG A 28 17.44 38.99 45.82
N LYS A 29 16.64 39.62 44.94
CA LYS A 29 15.20 39.37 44.78
C LYS A 29 14.82 38.94 43.36
N VAL A 30 15.80 38.62 42.50
CA VAL A 30 15.55 38.15 41.14
C VAL A 30 15.20 36.66 41.16
N VAL A 31 13.98 36.32 40.75
CA VAL A 31 13.53 34.94 40.55
C VAL A 31 13.70 34.60 39.07
N ILE A 32 14.70 33.79 38.74
CA ILE A 32 14.91 33.27 37.39
C ILE A 32 13.94 32.11 37.19
N VAL A 33 12.82 32.37 36.52
CA VAL A 33 11.88 31.31 36.12
C VAL A 33 12.49 30.59 34.92
N GLN A 34 13.02 29.39 35.14
CA GLN A 34 13.40 28.52 34.04
C GLN A 34 12.12 27.99 33.38
N GLU A 35 11.75 28.57 32.24
CA GLU A 35 10.76 27.92 31.37
C GLU A 35 11.31 26.55 30.96
N ALA A 36 10.61 25.48 31.33
CA ALA A 36 10.96 24.14 30.87
C ALA A 36 11.01 24.16 29.33
N PRO A 37 12.12 23.72 28.70
CA PRO A 37 12.24 23.74 27.25
C PRO A 37 11.06 22.98 26.62
N ARG A 38 10.18 23.69 25.91
CA ARG A 38 9.08 23.04 25.20
C ARG A 38 9.67 22.20 24.06
N ASN A 39 9.72 20.89 24.25
CA ASN A 39 10.24 19.97 23.25
C ASN A 39 9.09 19.28 22.49
N TYR A 40 8.92 19.62 21.22
CA TYR A 40 7.89 19.05 20.35
C TYR A 40 8.37 17.82 19.57
N THR A 41 9.63 17.43 19.70
CA THR A 41 10.19 16.28 18.96
C THR A 41 9.45 14.98 19.27
N GLY A 42 9.07 14.74 20.53
CA GLY A 42 8.29 13.55 20.91
C GLY A 42 6.94 13.47 20.19
N PRO A 43 6.07 14.50 20.31
CA PRO A 43 4.81 14.57 19.57
C PRO A 43 4.96 14.45 18.05
N ILE A 44 5.98 15.07 17.45
CA ILE A 44 6.22 15.02 15.99
C ILE A 44 6.59 13.59 15.55
N ILE A 45 7.48 12.92 16.28
CA ILE A 45 7.87 11.54 15.93
C ILE A 45 6.68 10.60 16.08
N LEU A 46 5.85 10.79 17.12
CA LEU A 46 4.67 9.97 17.36
C LEU A 46 3.67 10.07 16.19
N THR A 47 3.38 11.27 15.71
CA THR A 47 2.44 11.44 14.58
C THR A 47 2.99 10.84 13.30
N LEU A 48 4.28 11.03 13.01
CA LEU A 48 4.93 10.41 11.85
C LEU A 48 4.86 8.89 11.90
N LEU A 49 5.14 8.28 13.05
CA LEU A 49 5.03 6.83 13.24
C LEU A 49 3.60 6.32 13.04
N ILE A 50 2.61 7.02 13.58
CA ILE A 50 1.19 6.62 13.43
C ILE A 50 0.78 6.68 11.96
N ILE A 51 1.13 7.76 11.24
CA ILE A 51 0.79 7.92 9.83
C ILE A 51 1.49 6.84 8.99
N ALA A 52 2.81 6.70 9.14
CA ALA A 52 3.59 5.71 8.40
C ALA A 52 3.11 4.28 8.69
N GLY A 53 2.85 3.95 9.96
CA GLY A 53 2.33 2.66 10.37
C GLY A 53 0.94 2.38 9.81
N SER A 54 0.05 3.38 9.82
CA SER A 54 -1.29 3.25 9.24
C SER A 54 -1.24 2.99 7.73
N ILE A 55 -0.39 3.72 7.01
CA ILE A 55 -0.19 3.51 5.57
C ILE A 55 0.36 2.10 5.31
N ALA A 56 1.35 1.65 6.08
CA ALA A 56 1.92 0.32 5.95
C ALA A 56 0.86 -0.78 6.14
N VAL A 57 0.00 -0.65 7.17
CA VAL A 57 -1.10 -1.59 7.41
C VAL A 57 -2.07 -1.63 6.23
N LEU A 58 -2.45 -0.46 5.69
CA LEU A 58 -3.33 -0.40 4.51
C LEU A 58 -2.70 -1.06 3.29
N LEU A 59 -1.39 -0.86 3.06
CA LEU A 59 -0.67 -1.51 1.96
C LEU A 59 -0.60 -3.02 2.13
N VAL A 60 -0.40 -3.52 3.35
CA VAL A 60 -0.42 -4.97 3.62
C VAL A 60 -1.80 -5.55 3.32
N ILE A 61 -2.88 -4.89 3.76
CA ILE A 61 -4.25 -5.33 3.47
C ILE A 61 -4.50 -5.35 1.96
N ALA A 62 -4.13 -4.27 1.26
CA ALA A 62 -4.28 -4.18 -0.19
C ALA A 62 -3.49 -5.29 -0.91
N PHE A 63 -2.26 -5.56 -0.47
CA PHE A 63 -1.41 -6.60 -1.04
C PHE A 63 -2.00 -8.00 -0.84
N VAL A 64 -2.50 -8.33 0.35
CA VAL A 64 -3.19 -9.60 0.60
C VAL A 64 -4.44 -9.72 -0.28
N ALA A 65 -5.23 -8.66 -0.40
CA ALA A 65 -6.40 -8.65 -1.27
C ALA A 65 -6.04 -8.89 -2.75
N GLN A 66 -4.95 -8.28 -3.24
CA GLN A 66 -4.43 -8.50 -4.59
C GLN A 66 -4.02 -9.96 -4.81
N ILE A 67 -3.33 -10.58 -3.85
CA ILE A 67 -2.93 -11.99 -3.94
C ILE A 67 -4.17 -12.87 -4.03
N VAL A 68 -5.18 -12.64 -3.16
CA VAL A 68 -6.42 -13.42 -3.18
C VAL A 68 -7.13 -13.26 -4.53
N ALA A 69 -7.29 -12.02 -5.01
CA ALA A 69 -7.91 -11.76 -6.31
C ALA A 69 -7.15 -12.42 -7.47
N ALA A 70 -5.82 -12.27 -7.50
CA ALA A 70 -4.97 -12.87 -8.52
C ALA A 70 -5.02 -14.40 -8.48
N SER A 71 -5.02 -15.00 -7.29
CA SER A 71 -5.11 -16.45 -7.13
C SER A 71 -6.46 -17.00 -7.63
N ALA A 72 -7.57 -16.31 -7.33
CA ALA A 72 -8.89 -16.70 -7.81
C ALA A 72 -8.96 -16.64 -9.34
N VAL A 73 -8.45 -15.57 -9.95
CA VAL A 73 -8.36 -15.43 -11.41
C VAL A 73 -7.47 -16.50 -12.02
N ALA A 74 -6.33 -16.81 -11.40
CA ALA A 74 -5.41 -17.85 -11.88
C ALA A 74 -6.07 -19.25 -11.85
N VAL A 75 -6.75 -19.59 -10.76
CA VAL A 75 -7.47 -20.87 -10.62
C VAL A 75 -8.63 -20.95 -11.60
N LEU A 76 -9.44 -19.89 -11.74
CA LEU A 76 -10.54 -19.86 -12.71
C LEU A 76 -10.03 -19.90 -14.16
N SER A 77 -8.91 -19.25 -14.46
CA SER A 77 -8.29 -19.30 -15.79
C SER A 77 -7.78 -20.72 -16.11
N ALA A 78 -7.10 -21.35 -15.15
CA ALA A 78 -6.62 -22.73 -15.29
C ALA A 78 -7.79 -23.73 -15.40
N THR A 79 -8.78 -23.64 -14.53
CA THR A 79 -9.89 -24.63 -14.44
C THR A 79 -10.98 -24.35 -15.48
N GLY A 80 -11.29 -23.08 -15.74
CA GLY A 80 -12.24 -22.63 -16.76
C GLY A 80 -11.69 -22.83 -18.17
N GLY A 81 -10.40 -22.56 -18.40
CA GLY A 81 -9.71 -22.93 -19.64
C GLY A 81 -9.70 -24.45 -19.87
N LEU A 82 -9.48 -25.25 -18.83
CA LEU A 82 -9.56 -26.71 -18.91
C LEU A 82 -10.99 -27.21 -19.14
N SER A 83 -11.99 -26.68 -18.44
CA SER A 83 -13.39 -27.06 -18.62
C SER A 83 -13.94 -26.67 -20.01
N TYR A 84 -13.60 -25.49 -20.51
CA TYR A 84 -14.04 -25.06 -21.84
C TYR A 84 -13.36 -25.87 -22.96
N THR A 85 -12.08 -26.23 -22.79
CA THR A 85 -11.35 -27.09 -23.74
C THR A 85 -11.82 -28.54 -23.69
N ILE A 86 -12.11 -29.10 -22.51
CA ILE A 86 -12.66 -30.45 -22.34
C ILE A 86 -14.08 -30.54 -22.91
N ASN A 87 -14.96 -29.58 -22.62
CA ASN A 87 -16.33 -29.57 -23.16
C ASN A 87 -16.34 -29.41 -24.68
N ARG A 88 -15.46 -28.57 -25.24
CA ARG A 88 -15.31 -28.42 -26.71
C ARG A 88 -14.65 -29.64 -27.37
N ALA A 89 -13.69 -30.30 -26.70
CA ALA A 89 -13.08 -31.55 -27.18
C ALA A 89 -14.07 -32.72 -27.16
N SER A 90 -14.94 -32.78 -26.15
CA SER A 90 -16.06 -33.73 -26.09
C SER A 90 -17.04 -33.49 -27.24
N LYS A 91 -17.43 -32.24 -27.47
CA LYS A 91 -18.35 -31.88 -28.57
C LYS A 91 -17.76 -32.10 -29.98
N LYS A 92 -16.44 -32.11 -30.14
CA LYS A 92 -15.77 -32.41 -31.42
C LYS A 92 -15.61 -33.91 -31.70
N ARG A 93 -15.82 -34.79 -30.69
CA ARG A 93 -15.82 -36.25 -30.86
C ARG A 93 -17.15 -36.80 -31.40
N GLU A 94 -18.23 -36.03 -31.36
CA GLU A 94 -19.50 -36.34 -32.04
C GLU A 94 -19.54 -35.83 -33.50
N LEU A 95 -18.45 -35.98 -34.25
CA LEU A 95 -18.57 -36.04 -35.71
C LEU A 95 -18.92 -37.49 -36.06
N PRO A 96 -20.13 -37.79 -36.56
CA PRO A 96 -20.43 -39.11 -37.05
C PRO A 96 -19.54 -39.40 -38.26
N ARG A 97 -18.50 -40.20 -38.04
CA ARG A 97 -18.00 -41.12 -39.06
C ARG A 97 -19.17 -42.03 -39.43
N SER A 98 -19.92 -41.67 -40.47
CA SER A 98 -20.46 -42.58 -41.51
C SER A 98 -21.72 -42.01 -42.18
N ARG A 99 -21.55 -41.45 -43.39
CA ARG A 99 -22.44 -41.83 -44.50
C ARG A 99 -21.78 -41.55 -45.85
N VAL A 100 -20.87 -42.44 -46.21
CA VAL A 100 -20.72 -42.84 -47.60
C VAL A 100 -22.02 -43.52 -48.00
N ARG A 101 -22.87 -42.88 -48.84
CA ARG A 101 -23.58 -43.59 -49.91
C ARG A 101 -24.37 -42.65 -50.84
N SER A 102 -24.14 -42.88 -52.14
CA SER A 102 -25.05 -42.69 -53.28
C SER A 102 -25.37 -41.27 -53.75
N GLN A 103 -24.57 -40.83 -54.73
CA GLN A 103 -25.06 -40.11 -55.91
C GLN A 103 -26.34 -40.75 -56.46
N PRO A 104 -27.35 -39.96 -56.86
CA PRO A 104 -28.26 -40.37 -57.92
C PRO A 104 -27.79 -39.77 -59.24
N VAL A 105 -27.15 -40.62 -60.05
CA VAL A 105 -27.12 -40.46 -61.51
C VAL A 105 -28.56 -40.62 -61.99
N ARG A 106 -29.18 -39.55 -62.49
CA ARG A 106 -30.46 -39.66 -63.21
C ARG A 106 -30.41 -38.91 -64.53
N SER A 107 -29.89 -39.66 -65.50
CA SER A 107 -30.27 -39.73 -66.92
C SER A 107 -30.87 -38.49 -67.59
N LYS A 108 -30.07 -37.89 -68.47
CA LYS A 108 -30.54 -37.22 -69.69
C LYS A 108 -31.55 -38.13 -70.41
N HIS A 109 -32.79 -37.68 -70.59
CA HIS A 109 -33.68 -38.27 -71.57
C HIS A 109 -33.91 -37.24 -72.70
N ARG A 110 -33.23 -37.52 -73.82
CA ARG A 110 -33.49 -36.95 -75.14
C ARG A 110 -34.89 -37.39 -75.60
N ARG A 111 -35.70 -36.44 -76.08
CA ARG A 111 -36.60 -36.52 -77.25
C ARG A 111 -36.59 -35.08 -77.81
N PHE A 112 -36.25 -34.72 -79.05
CA PHE A 112 -36.53 -35.28 -80.38
C PHE A 112 -38.00 -35.64 -80.58
N LYS A 113 -38.84 -34.65 -80.83
CA LYS A 113 -39.30 -34.25 -82.18
C LYS A 113 -40.08 -32.94 -82.09
#